data_AF-A0A2E6KZ12-F1
#
_entry.id   AF-A0A2E6KZ12-F1
#
_cell.length_a   1.000
_cell.length_b   1.000
_cell.length_c   1.000
_cell.angle_alpha   90.00
_cell.angle_beta   90.00
_cell.angle_gamma   90.00
#
_symmetry.space_group_name_H-M   'P 1'
#
loop_
_entity.id
_entity.type
_entity.pdbx_description
1 polymer ?
#
loop_
_entity_poly.entity_id
_entity_poly.type
_entity_poly.pdbx_seq_one_letter_code
_entity_poly.pdbx_strand_id
1 'polypeptide(L)'
;MTYVPSAAAFELYDHDLDGETINQGSSLDVNLGQVNTGEMISILFSSSEDVDVVVLTESQYDNWNGQNYIINGSEISTSIVIYTWTVESTDNYWVIIDNSNKINGGANSGEDVTISSGYVDVRDPIVGEYQSRLFIEPNTYFHYNFGMVSQGDVLDMSISCENWLTHDLDVFLVKEENRDSFLNGQDYWDRNATILETCLEIWDFQLTETGNWHVFIENGPRGDANTDQDGILVDVSFLDYQTLPTVIQSTTRMIENSDVWRVDLGNLGQSDILSFTLSITNEILADIDV
;
A
#
# COMPACT_ATOMS: atom_id res chain seq x y z
N MET A 1 -17.55 -11.72 33.58
CA MET A 1 -16.10 -11.98 33.74
C MET A 1 -15.77 -12.94 32.62
N THR A 2 -15.54 -12.37 31.45
CA THR A 2 -15.27 -13.06 30.19
C THR A 2 -13.80 -13.46 30.19
N TYR A 3 -13.54 -14.73 29.92
CA TYR A 3 -12.20 -15.27 29.75
C TYR A 3 -11.70 -14.83 28.37
N VAL A 4 -10.65 -14.02 28.34
CA VAL A 4 -9.93 -13.64 27.12
C VAL A 4 -8.74 -14.61 27.03
N PRO A 5 -8.68 -15.52 26.05
CA PRO A 5 -7.46 -16.27 25.76
C PRO A 5 -6.40 -15.26 25.30
N SER A 6 -5.21 -15.28 25.89
CA SER A 6 -4.05 -14.60 25.31
C SER A 6 -3.21 -15.65 24.59
N ALA A 7 -3.06 -15.51 23.26
CA ALA A 7 -2.09 -16.28 22.51
C ALA A 7 -0.69 -16.03 23.11
N ALA A 8 0.09 -17.10 23.30
CA ALA A 8 1.43 -17.01 23.85
C ALA A 8 2.44 -16.72 22.73
N ALA A 9 3.18 -15.63 22.88
CA ALA A 9 4.23 -15.22 21.96
C ALA A 9 5.26 -16.33 21.72
N PHE A 10 5.45 -16.72 20.45
CA PHE A 10 6.59 -17.49 19.98
C PHE A 10 7.62 -16.51 19.40
N GLU A 11 8.92 -16.79 19.48
CA GLU A 11 10.04 -15.86 19.16
C GLU A 11 10.11 -15.36 17.69
N LEU A 12 9.07 -15.55 16.87
CA LEU A 12 8.92 -15.02 15.51
C LEU A 12 7.51 -14.43 15.23
N TYR A 13 6.54 -14.61 16.13
CA TYR A 13 5.15 -14.16 16.00
C TYR A 13 4.63 -13.81 17.39
N ASP A 14 4.48 -12.52 17.70
CA ASP A 14 4.01 -12.09 19.03
C ASP A 14 2.58 -12.58 19.31
N HIS A 15 1.78 -12.76 18.24
CA HIS A 15 0.42 -13.32 18.31
C HIS A 15 0.16 -14.36 17.21
N ASP A 16 0.39 -15.63 17.51
CA ASP A 16 0.00 -16.79 16.69
C ASP A 16 -1.52 -16.97 16.70
N LEU A 17 -2.13 -17.16 15.52
CA LEU A 17 -3.57 -17.36 15.32
C LEU A 17 -3.91 -18.77 14.86
N ASP A 18 -2.92 -19.66 14.74
CA ASP A 18 -3.09 -21.00 14.19
C ASP A 18 -4.14 -21.81 14.97
N GLY A 19 -5.24 -22.17 14.29
CA GLY A 19 -6.32 -22.99 14.83
C GLY A 19 -7.29 -22.24 15.74
N GLU A 20 -7.19 -20.92 15.86
CA GLU A 20 -8.15 -20.12 16.62
C GLU A 20 -9.55 -20.23 16.02
N THR A 21 -10.57 -20.28 16.88
CA THR A 21 -11.98 -20.36 16.48
C THR A 21 -12.75 -19.16 16.99
N ILE A 22 -13.36 -18.42 16.08
CA ILE A 22 -14.20 -17.26 16.37
C ILE A 22 -15.66 -17.70 16.27
N ASN A 23 -16.35 -17.78 17.41
CA ASN A 23 -17.75 -18.22 17.41
C ASN A 23 -18.62 -17.23 16.64
N GLN A 24 -19.75 -17.72 16.13
CA GLN A 24 -20.76 -16.87 15.51
C GLN A 24 -21.14 -15.67 16.40
N GLY A 25 -21.08 -14.46 15.84
CA GLY A 25 -21.47 -13.24 16.54
C GLY A 25 -20.44 -12.74 17.56
N SER A 26 -19.21 -13.25 17.50
CA SER A 26 -18.10 -12.84 18.38
C SER A 26 -16.88 -12.38 17.58
N SER A 27 -15.83 -11.96 18.29
CA SER A 27 -14.57 -11.50 17.72
C SER A 27 -13.39 -12.11 18.46
N LEU A 28 -12.25 -12.17 17.78
CA LEU A 28 -10.93 -12.37 18.36
C LEU A 28 -10.23 -11.00 18.43
N ASP A 29 -9.85 -10.60 19.63
CA ASP A 29 -9.25 -9.30 19.89
C ASP A 29 -7.78 -9.51 20.28
N VAL A 30 -6.86 -8.95 19.49
CA VAL A 30 -5.41 -9.05 19.68
C VAL A 30 -4.88 -7.70 20.19
N ASN A 31 -4.30 -7.70 21.40
CA ASN A 31 -3.67 -6.52 21.99
C ASN A 31 -2.20 -6.47 21.60
N LEU A 32 -1.80 -5.44 20.84
CA LEU A 32 -0.42 -5.27 20.39
C LEU A 32 0.44 -4.44 21.37
N GLY A 33 -0.18 -3.88 22.40
CA GLY A 33 0.47 -2.94 23.30
C GLY A 33 0.84 -1.64 22.57
N GLN A 34 1.87 -0.96 23.08
CA GLN A 34 2.33 0.30 22.51
C GLN A 34 3.10 0.05 21.22
N VAL A 35 2.63 0.64 20.12
CA VAL A 35 3.30 0.64 18.82
C VAL A 35 3.66 2.07 18.46
N ASN A 36 4.91 2.31 18.12
CA ASN A 36 5.48 3.62 17.83
C ASN A 36 5.22 4.03 16.38
N THR A 37 5.23 5.34 16.13
CA THR A 37 5.14 5.87 14.77
C THR A 37 6.30 5.31 13.91
N GLY A 38 5.97 4.78 12.74
CA GLY A 38 6.89 4.15 11.81
C GLY A 38 7.12 2.66 12.04
N GLU A 39 6.73 2.09 13.19
CA GLU A 39 6.65 0.63 13.34
C GLU A 39 5.53 0.09 12.45
N MET A 40 5.58 -1.21 12.17
CA MET A 40 4.68 -1.84 11.21
C MET A 40 3.89 -2.97 11.86
N ILE A 41 2.59 -3.01 11.59
CA ILE A 41 1.72 -4.12 11.96
C ILE A 41 1.57 -5.04 10.75
N SER A 42 2.04 -6.28 10.86
CA SER A 42 1.88 -7.31 9.82
C SER A 42 0.75 -8.26 10.21
N ILE A 43 -0.21 -8.43 9.30
CA ILE A 43 -1.37 -9.29 9.49
C ILE A 43 -1.36 -10.31 8.36
N LEU A 44 -1.27 -11.59 8.72
CA LEU A 44 -1.31 -12.68 7.76
C LEU A 44 -2.17 -13.79 8.32
N PHE A 45 -3.28 -14.13 7.67
CA PHE A 45 -4.00 -15.36 8.00
C PHE A 45 -4.91 -15.82 6.87
N SER A 46 -5.42 -17.04 6.99
CA SER A 46 -6.55 -17.53 6.18
C SER A 46 -7.61 -18.18 7.08
N SER A 47 -8.86 -17.83 6.85
CA SER A 47 -10.03 -18.31 7.60
C SER A 47 -10.93 -19.20 6.75
N SER A 48 -11.74 -20.03 7.40
CA SER A 48 -12.68 -20.93 6.75
C SER A 48 -13.83 -20.21 6.04
N GLU A 49 -14.16 -19.00 6.49
CA GLU A 49 -15.20 -18.11 5.94
C GLU A 49 -14.71 -16.66 6.05
N ASP A 50 -15.43 -15.74 5.41
CA ASP A 50 -15.11 -14.31 5.48
C ASP A 50 -15.34 -13.74 6.90
N VAL A 51 -14.41 -12.87 7.31
CA VAL A 51 -14.41 -12.10 8.55
C VAL A 51 -14.07 -10.64 8.27
N ASP A 52 -14.26 -9.77 9.25
CA ASP A 52 -13.75 -8.40 9.20
C ASP A 52 -12.48 -8.27 10.04
N VAL A 53 -11.49 -7.56 9.53
CA VAL A 53 -10.22 -7.27 10.21
C VAL A 53 -10.07 -5.78 10.37
N VAL A 54 -10.18 -5.30 11.60
CA VAL A 54 -10.08 -3.86 11.89
C VAL A 54 -8.96 -3.56 12.86
N VAL A 55 -8.26 -2.46 12.61
CA VAL A 55 -7.22 -1.90 13.49
C VAL A 55 -7.80 -0.73 14.28
N LEU A 56 -7.49 -0.67 15.56
CA LEU A 56 -7.98 0.35 16.48
C LEU A 56 -6.85 0.88 17.35
N THR A 57 -6.91 2.17 17.69
CA THR A 57 -6.21 2.68 18.87
C THR A 57 -6.93 2.26 20.15
N GLU A 58 -6.25 2.35 21.30
CA GLU A 58 -6.84 2.08 22.62
C GLU A 58 -8.17 2.82 22.82
N SER A 59 -8.21 4.09 22.43
CA SER A 59 -9.40 4.93 22.60
C SER A 59 -10.58 4.45 21.74
N GLN A 60 -10.31 3.91 20.56
CA GLN A 60 -11.32 3.33 19.68
C GLN A 60 -11.77 1.96 20.20
N TYR A 61 -10.84 1.14 20.71
CA TYR A 61 -11.12 -0.16 21.30
C TYR A 61 -12.00 -0.05 22.56
N ASP A 62 -11.67 0.86 23.49
CA ASP A 62 -12.45 1.12 24.70
C ASP A 62 -13.91 1.52 24.42
N ASN A 63 -14.15 2.13 23.25
CA ASN A 63 -15.46 2.59 22.80
C ASN A 63 -15.99 1.75 21.62
N TRP A 64 -15.48 0.53 21.44
CA TRP A 64 -15.74 -0.27 20.25
C TRP A 64 -17.24 -0.59 20.12
N ASN A 65 -17.79 -0.21 18.96
CA ASN A 65 -19.19 -0.41 18.62
C ASN A 65 -19.41 -0.89 17.18
N GLY A 66 -18.34 -1.23 16.45
CA GLY A 66 -18.41 -1.65 15.05
C GLY A 66 -18.26 -0.54 14.00
N GLN A 67 -18.13 0.73 14.40
CA GLN A 67 -18.25 1.86 13.45
C GLN A 67 -17.05 2.82 13.43
N ASN A 68 -16.18 2.77 14.45
CA ASN A 68 -15.02 3.64 14.55
C ASN A 68 -13.76 2.79 14.68
N TYR A 69 -13.03 2.68 13.58
CA TYR A 69 -11.76 1.98 13.47
C TYR A 69 -10.86 2.74 12.48
N ILE A 70 -9.59 2.38 12.41
CA ILE A 70 -8.64 2.96 11.47
C ILE A 70 -8.88 2.30 10.12
N ILE A 71 -9.52 3.02 9.21
CA ILE A 71 -9.88 2.49 7.89
C ILE A 71 -8.63 2.04 7.12
N ASN A 72 -7.56 2.87 7.12
CA ASN A 72 -6.25 2.45 6.60
C ASN A 72 -5.64 1.42 7.56
N GLY A 73 -5.15 0.31 7.00
CA GLY A 73 -4.71 -0.84 7.79
C GLY A 73 -5.82 -1.78 8.21
N SER A 74 -7.08 -1.57 7.78
CA SER A 74 -8.19 -2.51 7.97
C SER A 74 -8.66 -3.12 6.65
N GLU A 75 -9.37 -4.24 6.73
CA GLU A 75 -9.99 -4.93 5.61
C GLU A 75 -11.29 -5.57 6.08
N ILE A 76 -12.36 -5.47 5.29
CA ILE A 76 -13.68 -6.01 5.64
C ILE A 76 -14.07 -7.11 4.67
N SER A 77 -14.87 -8.07 5.15
CA SER A 77 -15.41 -9.17 4.35
C SER A 77 -14.36 -9.96 3.56
N THR A 78 -13.39 -10.52 4.26
CA THR A 78 -12.24 -11.25 3.68
C THR A 78 -12.00 -12.59 4.36
N SER A 79 -11.50 -13.57 3.62
CA SER A 79 -11.08 -14.88 4.14
C SER A 79 -9.57 -15.13 4.01
N ILE A 80 -8.85 -14.25 3.32
CA ILE A 80 -7.39 -14.31 3.18
C ILE A 80 -6.85 -12.92 3.40
N VAL A 81 -5.99 -12.77 4.39
CA VAL A 81 -5.42 -11.49 4.79
C VAL A 81 -3.92 -11.58 4.72
N ILE A 82 -3.29 -10.72 3.93
CA ILE A 82 -1.83 -10.68 3.77
C ILE A 82 -1.40 -9.23 3.50
N TYR A 83 -1.04 -8.49 4.55
CA TYR A 83 -0.49 -7.15 4.38
C TYR A 83 0.37 -6.69 5.57
N THR A 84 1.01 -5.55 5.35
CA THR A 84 1.72 -4.78 6.38
C THR A 84 1.18 -3.36 6.37
N TRP A 85 0.99 -2.78 7.56
CA TRP A 85 0.55 -1.41 7.74
C TRP A 85 1.53 -0.62 8.61
N THR A 86 2.03 0.50 8.10
CA THR A 86 2.92 1.42 8.81
C THR A 86 2.10 2.32 9.74
N VAL A 87 2.47 2.34 11.02
CA VAL A 87 1.77 3.11 12.04
C VAL A 87 2.08 4.60 11.92
N GLU A 88 1.03 5.41 11.75
CA GLU A 88 1.15 6.86 11.56
C GLU A 88 1.33 7.64 12.87
N SER A 89 0.88 7.08 14.01
CA SER A 89 0.91 7.74 15.32
C SER A 89 1.23 6.76 16.44
N THR A 90 2.05 7.16 17.40
CA THR A 90 2.37 6.32 18.55
C THR A 90 1.16 6.20 19.48
N ASP A 91 0.66 4.98 19.69
CA ASP A 91 -0.48 4.68 20.57
C ASP A 91 -0.41 3.21 21.04
N ASN A 92 -1.34 2.77 21.87
CA ASN A 92 -1.60 1.34 22.04
C ASN A 92 -2.58 0.88 20.96
N TYR A 93 -2.29 -0.25 20.31
CA TYR A 93 -3.05 -0.74 19.18
C TYR A 93 -3.71 -2.10 19.44
N TRP A 94 -4.85 -2.30 18.79
CA TRP A 94 -5.61 -3.55 18.79
C TRP A 94 -5.95 -3.96 17.36
N VAL A 95 -5.92 -5.27 17.10
CA VAL A 95 -6.49 -5.87 15.89
C VAL A 95 -7.70 -6.69 16.31
N ILE A 96 -8.86 -6.42 15.70
CA ILE A 96 -10.08 -7.22 15.91
C ILE A 96 -10.36 -8.00 14.65
N ILE A 97 -10.48 -9.31 14.78
CA ILE A 97 -10.99 -10.22 13.76
C ILE A 97 -12.44 -10.55 14.15
N ASP A 98 -13.40 -9.91 13.49
CA ASP A 98 -14.83 -9.95 13.84
C ASP A 98 -15.59 -10.92 12.93
N ASN A 99 -16.35 -11.84 13.54
CA ASN A 99 -17.31 -12.73 12.88
C ASN A 99 -18.72 -12.39 13.35
N SER A 100 -19.05 -11.10 13.43
CA SER A 100 -20.32 -10.59 13.93
C SER A 100 -20.95 -9.60 12.94
N ASN A 101 -22.17 -9.13 13.24
CA ASN A 101 -22.84 -8.10 12.43
C ASN A 101 -22.55 -6.67 12.93
N LYS A 102 -21.42 -6.43 13.60
CA LYS A 102 -21.14 -5.11 14.19
C LYS A 102 -20.70 -4.09 13.14
N ILE A 103 -19.92 -4.52 12.15
CA ILE A 103 -19.37 -3.67 11.10
C ILE A 103 -20.37 -3.60 9.95
N ASN A 104 -20.68 -2.37 9.52
CA ASN A 104 -21.62 -2.17 8.43
C ASN A 104 -20.97 -2.55 7.10
N GLY A 105 -21.62 -3.39 6.30
CA GLY A 105 -21.05 -3.94 5.07
C GLY A 105 -19.99 -5.02 5.30
N GLY A 106 -19.73 -5.38 6.56
CA GLY A 106 -18.79 -6.43 6.93
C GLY A 106 -19.37 -7.85 6.81
N ALA A 107 -18.51 -8.84 6.97
CA ALA A 107 -18.87 -10.24 6.90
C ALA A 107 -19.48 -10.76 8.21
N ASN A 108 -20.45 -11.67 8.05
CA ASN A 108 -20.88 -12.58 9.09
C ASN A 108 -21.21 -13.90 8.42
N SER A 109 -20.39 -14.90 8.68
CA SER A 109 -20.56 -16.24 8.14
C SER A 109 -21.88 -16.90 8.59
N GLY A 110 -22.44 -16.46 9.73
CA GLY A 110 -23.57 -17.11 10.36
C GLY A 110 -23.22 -18.43 11.05
N GLU A 111 -21.94 -18.79 11.08
CA GLU A 111 -21.38 -20.01 11.67
C GLU A 111 -20.11 -19.66 12.47
N ASP A 112 -19.45 -20.65 13.07
CA ASP A 112 -18.16 -20.46 13.71
C ASP A 112 -17.06 -20.43 12.63
N VAL A 113 -16.10 -19.52 12.75
CA VAL A 113 -14.98 -19.37 11.80
C VAL A 113 -13.71 -19.92 12.42
N THR A 114 -12.96 -20.71 11.66
CA THR A 114 -11.64 -21.20 12.07
C THR A 114 -10.55 -20.51 11.28
N ILE A 115 -9.54 -19.96 11.97
CA ILE A 115 -8.30 -19.49 11.36
C ILE A 115 -7.40 -20.72 11.18
N SER A 116 -7.10 -21.05 9.92
CA SER A 116 -6.36 -22.27 9.59
C SER A 116 -4.86 -22.13 9.80
N SER A 117 -4.33 -20.94 9.51
CA SER A 117 -2.98 -20.52 9.83
C SER A 117 -2.89 -18.99 9.80
N GLY A 118 -2.03 -18.41 10.63
CA GLY A 118 -1.75 -16.98 10.59
C GLY A 118 -1.18 -16.38 11.86
N TYR A 119 -0.88 -15.09 11.80
CA TYR A 119 -0.36 -14.30 12.91
C TYR A 119 -0.74 -12.81 12.75
N VAL A 120 -0.62 -12.10 13.87
CA VAL A 120 -0.52 -10.63 13.91
C VAL A 120 0.79 -10.29 14.62
N ASP A 121 1.59 -9.41 14.04
CA ASP A 121 2.94 -9.12 14.55
C ASP A 121 3.30 -7.64 14.40
N VAL A 122 4.09 -7.13 15.35
CA VAL A 122 4.64 -5.77 15.30
C VAL A 122 6.11 -5.85 14.93
N ARG A 123 6.50 -5.10 13.90
CA ARG A 123 7.84 -5.09 13.34
C ARG A 123 8.48 -3.73 13.48
N ASP A 124 9.81 -3.76 13.66
CA ASP A 124 10.63 -2.55 13.66
C ASP A 124 10.49 -1.78 12.34
N PRO A 125 10.60 -0.44 12.37
CA PRO A 125 10.61 0.38 11.16
C PRO A 125 11.77 -0.03 10.24
N ILE A 126 11.50 -0.14 8.95
CA ILE A 126 12.57 -0.29 7.95
C ILE A 126 12.90 1.10 7.41
N VAL A 127 14.17 1.49 7.52
CA VAL A 127 14.62 2.83 7.13
C VAL A 127 14.39 3.05 5.64
N GLY A 128 13.64 4.11 5.31
CA GLY A 128 13.34 4.50 3.93
C GLY A 128 12.17 3.72 3.32
N GLU A 129 11.57 2.79 4.05
CA GLU A 129 10.43 2.00 3.59
C GLU A 129 9.13 2.49 4.24
N TYR A 130 8.06 2.45 3.46
CA TYR A 130 6.69 2.63 3.92
C TYR A 130 5.82 1.55 3.28
N GLN A 131 5.14 0.74 4.09
CA GLN A 131 4.16 -0.23 3.61
C GLN A 131 2.79 0.09 4.20
N SER A 132 1.75 0.04 3.40
CA SER A 132 0.41 0.28 3.92
C SER A 132 -0.65 -0.44 3.12
N ARG A 133 -1.67 -0.92 3.83
CA ARG A 133 -2.99 -1.17 3.27
C ARG A 133 -3.83 0.09 3.38
N LEU A 134 -4.39 0.55 2.27
CA LEU A 134 -5.11 1.81 2.14
C LEU A 134 -6.50 1.53 1.60
N PHE A 135 -7.49 2.26 2.11
CA PHE A 135 -8.80 2.31 1.50
C PHE A 135 -9.04 3.70 0.93
N ILE A 136 -9.09 3.80 -0.39
CA ILE A 136 -9.20 5.08 -1.11
C ILE A 136 -10.66 5.28 -1.51
N GLU A 137 -11.35 6.13 -0.77
CA GLU A 137 -12.76 6.49 -0.99
C GLU A 137 -12.98 7.16 -2.36
N PRO A 138 -14.21 7.12 -2.91
CA PRO A 138 -14.54 7.80 -4.16
C PRO A 138 -14.27 9.31 -4.11
N ASN A 139 -13.60 9.83 -5.13
CA ASN A 139 -13.16 11.22 -5.26
C ASN A 139 -12.17 11.66 -4.17
N THR A 140 -11.38 10.72 -3.64
CA THR A 140 -10.32 11.00 -2.67
C THR A 140 -8.98 10.50 -3.17
N TYR A 141 -7.94 10.79 -2.39
CA TYR A 141 -6.59 10.35 -2.67
C TYR A 141 -5.87 10.02 -1.37
N PHE A 142 -4.91 9.11 -1.48
CA PHE A 142 -3.84 8.96 -0.51
C PHE A 142 -2.65 9.82 -0.93
N HIS A 143 -1.89 10.33 0.05
CA HIS A 143 -0.71 11.18 -0.17
C HIS A 143 0.45 10.68 0.69
N TYR A 144 1.60 10.46 0.08
CA TYR A 144 2.86 10.22 0.77
C TYR A 144 3.92 11.25 0.38
N ASN A 145 4.73 11.65 1.35
CA ASN A 145 5.78 12.63 1.18
C ASN A 145 7.14 11.96 1.36
N PHE A 146 7.90 11.82 0.27
CA PHE A 146 9.26 11.30 0.32
C PHE A 146 10.24 12.25 1.01
N GLY A 147 9.87 13.53 1.15
CA GLY A 147 10.78 14.54 1.64
C GLY A 147 11.85 14.87 0.60
N MET A 148 13.00 15.34 1.07
CA MET A 148 14.09 15.77 0.20
C MET A 148 14.86 14.57 -0.36
N VAL A 149 14.80 14.36 -1.68
CA VAL A 149 15.48 13.26 -2.39
C VAL A 149 16.42 13.85 -3.45
N SER A 150 17.58 13.22 -3.67
CA SER A 150 18.62 13.76 -4.56
C SER A 150 18.39 13.38 -6.01
N GLN A 151 18.88 14.22 -6.93
CA GLN A 151 19.01 13.86 -8.34
C GLN A 151 19.83 12.58 -8.48
N GLY A 152 19.31 11.64 -9.27
CA GLY A 152 19.94 10.35 -9.54
C GLY A 152 19.52 9.23 -8.59
N ASP A 153 18.90 9.56 -7.46
CA ASP A 153 18.25 8.58 -6.57
C ASP A 153 17.04 7.96 -7.28
N VAL A 154 16.65 6.77 -6.85
CA VAL A 154 15.51 6.03 -7.41
C VAL A 154 14.42 5.93 -6.36
N LEU A 155 13.22 6.38 -6.73
CA LEU A 155 12.00 6.10 -6.01
C LEU A 155 11.47 4.75 -6.47
N ASP A 156 11.30 3.82 -5.55
CA ASP A 156 10.69 2.52 -5.79
C ASP A 156 9.29 2.51 -5.16
N MET A 157 8.32 2.07 -5.95
CA MET A 157 6.94 1.91 -5.52
C MET A 157 6.38 0.61 -6.03
N SER A 158 5.59 -0.04 -5.19
CA SER A 158 4.69 -1.11 -5.57
C SER A 158 3.27 -0.72 -5.20
N ILE A 159 2.34 -0.98 -6.12
CA ILE A 159 0.91 -0.84 -5.89
C ILE A 159 0.21 -2.14 -6.31
N SER A 160 -0.72 -2.62 -5.49
CA SER A 160 -1.58 -3.76 -5.80
C SER A 160 -2.95 -3.54 -5.19
N CYS A 161 -3.98 -3.50 -6.01
CA CYS A 161 -5.36 -3.48 -5.54
C CYS A 161 -5.85 -4.90 -5.24
N GLU A 162 -6.77 -5.03 -4.30
CA GLU A 162 -7.38 -6.33 -3.95
C GLU A 162 -8.05 -6.96 -5.20
N ASN A 163 -8.72 -6.15 -6.01
CA ASN A 163 -9.28 -6.58 -7.28
C ASN A 163 -8.69 -5.78 -8.45
N TRP A 164 -7.51 -6.21 -8.88
CA TRP A 164 -6.74 -5.60 -9.97
C TRP A 164 -7.34 -5.77 -11.38
N LEU A 165 -8.41 -6.55 -11.54
CA LEU A 165 -9.04 -6.77 -12.85
C LEU A 165 -10.14 -5.75 -13.18
N THR A 166 -10.68 -5.06 -12.18
CA THR A 166 -11.86 -4.20 -12.37
C THR A 166 -11.72 -2.82 -11.75
N HIS A 167 -10.69 -2.60 -10.94
CA HIS A 167 -10.38 -1.29 -10.39
C HIS A 167 -9.15 -0.75 -11.08
N ASP A 168 -9.09 0.57 -11.19
CA ASP A 168 -7.96 1.32 -11.71
C ASP A 168 -7.78 2.56 -10.84
N LEU A 169 -6.54 2.96 -10.62
CA LEU A 169 -6.14 4.17 -9.91
C LEU A 169 -5.17 4.97 -10.76
N ASP A 170 -5.12 6.27 -10.49
CA ASP A 170 -4.09 7.13 -11.04
C ASP A 170 -3.06 7.47 -9.96
N VAL A 171 -1.79 7.31 -10.30
CA VAL A 171 -0.65 7.56 -9.41
C VAL A 171 0.19 8.71 -9.94
N PHE A 172 0.15 9.84 -9.25
CA PHE A 172 0.83 11.08 -9.64
C PHE A 172 2.08 11.32 -8.80
N LEU A 173 3.21 11.54 -9.47
CA LEU A 173 4.40 12.10 -8.83
C LEU A 173 4.38 13.63 -8.95
N VAL A 174 4.44 14.34 -7.83
CA VAL A 174 4.29 15.79 -7.76
C VAL A 174 5.41 16.38 -6.91
N LYS A 175 6.11 17.37 -7.45
CA LYS A 175 7.11 18.14 -6.71
C LYS A 175 6.43 19.13 -5.75
N GLU A 176 7.03 19.38 -4.60
CA GLU A 176 6.48 20.29 -3.56
C GLU A 176 6.04 21.65 -4.10
N GLU A 177 6.82 22.27 -5.00
CA GLU A 177 6.49 23.58 -5.59
C GLU A 177 5.19 23.58 -6.43
N ASN A 178 4.74 22.41 -6.87
CA ASN A 178 3.53 22.21 -7.65
C ASN A 178 2.36 21.65 -6.82
N ARG A 179 2.61 21.22 -5.57
CA ARG A 179 1.65 20.51 -4.71
C ARG A 179 0.33 21.27 -4.56
N ASP A 180 0.39 22.55 -4.21
CA ASP A 180 -0.83 23.34 -4.00
C ASP A 180 -1.62 23.52 -5.31
N SER A 181 -0.94 23.71 -6.43
CA SER A 181 -1.61 23.80 -7.74
C SER A 181 -2.29 22.48 -8.10
N PHE A 182 -1.60 21.35 -7.89
CA PHE A 182 -2.16 20.01 -8.06
C PHE A 182 -3.42 19.82 -7.21
N LEU A 183 -3.36 20.11 -5.91
CA LEU A 183 -4.51 20.00 -5.01
C LEU A 183 -5.69 20.91 -5.37
N ASN A 184 -5.43 22.00 -6.10
CA ASN A 184 -6.44 22.90 -6.64
C ASN A 184 -6.97 22.45 -8.03
N GLY A 185 -6.72 21.19 -8.41
CA GLY A 185 -7.22 20.57 -9.65
C GLY A 185 -6.51 21.03 -10.91
N GLN A 186 -5.34 21.66 -10.79
CA GLN A 186 -4.52 21.99 -11.95
C GLN A 186 -3.70 20.78 -12.39
N ASP A 187 -3.39 20.76 -13.68
CA ASP A 187 -2.61 19.72 -14.34
C ASP A 187 -1.10 19.93 -14.13
N TYR A 188 -0.66 19.71 -12.89
CA TYR A 188 0.74 19.85 -12.49
C TYR A 188 1.24 18.60 -11.76
N TRP A 189 1.80 17.67 -12.52
CA TRP A 189 2.53 16.49 -12.07
C TRP A 189 3.66 16.17 -13.05
N ASP A 190 4.60 15.31 -12.65
CA ASP A 190 5.63 14.82 -13.56
C ASP A 190 5.02 13.78 -14.51
N ARG A 191 4.68 14.25 -15.71
CA ARG A 191 4.13 13.46 -16.81
C ARG A 191 4.95 12.25 -17.20
N ASN A 192 6.26 12.23 -16.90
CA ASN A 192 7.11 11.09 -17.22
C ASN A 192 7.16 10.03 -16.12
N ALA A 193 6.71 10.38 -14.92
CA ALA A 193 6.85 9.58 -13.71
C ALA A 193 5.50 9.05 -13.20
N THR A 194 4.40 9.72 -13.58
CA THR A 194 3.03 9.30 -13.29
C THR A 194 2.68 7.97 -13.98
N ILE A 195 1.86 7.17 -13.32
CA ILE A 195 1.24 5.95 -13.87
C ILE A 195 -0.27 6.16 -13.83
N LEU A 196 -0.93 5.95 -14.96
CA LEU A 196 -2.38 6.10 -15.08
C LEU A 196 -3.01 4.74 -15.31
N GLU A 197 -4.29 4.60 -14.94
CA GLU A 197 -5.06 3.36 -15.11
C GLU A 197 -4.32 2.11 -14.60
N THR A 198 -3.89 2.14 -13.33
CA THR A 198 -3.17 1.01 -12.73
C THR A 198 -3.83 0.48 -11.47
N CYS A 199 -3.75 -0.83 -11.29
CA CYS A 199 -4.04 -1.49 -10.03
C CYS A 199 -3.06 -2.63 -9.69
N LEU A 200 -1.99 -2.76 -10.47
CA LEU A 200 -0.88 -3.68 -10.20
C LEU A 200 0.35 -3.19 -10.96
N GLU A 201 1.29 -2.56 -10.25
CA GLU A 201 2.49 -1.99 -10.87
C GLU A 201 3.68 -2.04 -9.91
N ILE A 202 4.87 -2.18 -10.51
CA ILE A 202 6.14 -1.95 -9.84
C ILE A 202 6.86 -0.86 -10.62
N TRP A 203 7.23 0.20 -9.92
CA TRP A 203 7.68 1.43 -10.51
C TRP A 203 8.99 1.88 -9.91
N ASP A 204 10.02 1.94 -10.76
CA ASP A 204 11.33 2.50 -10.42
C ASP A 204 11.51 3.84 -11.15
N PHE A 205 11.50 4.97 -10.46
CA PHE A 205 11.73 6.26 -11.10
C PHE A 205 13.00 6.94 -10.64
N GLN A 206 13.96 7.08 -11.56
CA GLN A 206 15.17 7.84 -11.30
C GLN A 206 14.89 9.36 -11.40
N LEU A 207 15.15 10.06 -10.30
CA LEU A 207 14.94 11.50 -10.22
C LEU A 207 15.92 12.26 -11.13
N THR A 208 15.38 13.16 -11.95
CA THR A 208 16.18 14.02 -12.84
C THR A 208 16.65 15.30 -12.18
N GLU A 209 16.10 15.63 -11.00
CA GLU A 209 16.46 16.80 -10.21
C GLU A 209 16.27 16.53 -8.71
N THR A 210 17.10 17.17 -7.91
CA THR A 210 17.02 17.14 -6.44
C THR A 210 15.83 17.99 -5.98
N GLY A 211 14.95 17.44 -5.15
CA GLY A 211 13.73 18.13 -4.75
C GLY A 211 12.98 17.44 -3.62
N ASN A 212 11.91 18.10 -3.16
CA ASN A 212 10.94 17.48 -2.28
C ASN A 212 9.79 16.92 -3.12
N TRP A 213 9.49 15.63 -2.97
CA TRP A 213 8.61 14.87 -3.85
C TRP A 213 7.46 14.21 -3.08
N HIS A 214 6.30 14.18 -3.73
CA HIS A 214 5.08 13.59 -3.22
C HIS A 214 4.51 12.61 -4.22
N VAL A 215 3.96 11.50 -3.72
CA VAL A 215 3.10 10.62 -4.50
C VAL A 215 1.66 10.79 -4.04
N PHE A 216 0.77 10.87 -5.02
CA PHE A 216 -0.68 10.86 -4.82
C PHE A 216 -1.25 9.63 -5.52
N ILE A 217 -2.01 8.82 -4.79
CA ILE A 217 -2.76 7.70 -5.36
C ILE A 217 -4.22 8.08 -5.29
N GLU A 218 -4.87 8.24 -6.43
CA GLU A 218 -6.17 8.87 -6.55
C GLU A 218 -7.22 7.89 -7.08
N ASN A 219 -8.33 7.79 -6.35
CA ASN A 219 -9.59 7.26 -6.85
C ASN A 219 -10.47 8.46 -7.18
N GLY A 220 -10.21 9.11 -8.30
CA GLY A 220 -10.77 10.42 -8.61
C GLY A 220 -10.93 10.66 -10.09
N PRO A 221 -11.42 11.85 -10.48
CA PRO A 221 -11.73 12.15 -11.87
C PRO A 221 -10.52 12.71 -12.65
N ARG A 222 -9.37 12.88 -12.01
CA ARG A 222 -8.13 13.31 -12.68
C ARG A 222 -7.37 12.10 -13.16
N GLY A 223 -6.74 12.22 -14.33
CA GLY A 223 -6.03 11.12 -14.97
C GLY A 223 -6.93 10.42 -15.98
N ASP A 224 -6.65 9.15 -16.20
CA ASP A 224 -7.36 8.34 -17.19
C ASP A 224 -8.28 7.29 -16.51
N ALA A 225 -8.02 6.93 -15.24
CA ALA A 225 -8.86 5.98 -14.52
C ALA A 225 -10.26 6.55 -14.23
N ASN A 226 -11.25 5.65 -14.24
CA ASN A 226 -12.60 6.00 -13.81
C ASN A 226 -12.68 5.99 -12.28
N THR A 227 -13.47 6.90 -11.70
CA THR A 227 -13.72 6.89 -10.26
C THR A 227 -14.59 5.70 -9.85
N ASP A 228 -14.02 4.80 -9.04
CA ASP A 228 -14.76 3.73 -8.40
C ASP A 228 -15.67 4.27 -7.30
N GLN A 229 -16.93 3.85 -7.29
CA GLN A 229 -17.96 4.35 -6.38
C GLN A 229 -17.99 3.62 -5.03
N ASP A 230 -17.38 2.45 -4.92
CA ASP A 230 -17.36 1.65 -3.70
C ASP A 230 -16.06 1.86 -2.90
N GLY A 231 -15.10 2.59 -3.47
CA GLY A 231 -13.76 2.76 -2.92
C GLY A 231 -12.85 1.59 -3.31
N ILE A 232 -11.54 1.77 -3.16
CA ILE A 232 -10.56 0.78 -3.59
C ILE A 232 -9.63 0.44 -2.43
N LEU A 233 -9.50 -0.85 -2.12
CA LEU A 233 -8.51 -1.37 -1.19
C LEU A 233 -7.19 -1.62 -1.93
N VAL A 234 -6.11 -1.05 -1.42
CA VAL A 234 -4.82 -0.98 -2.11
C VAL A 234 -3.70 -1.26 -1.13
N ASP A 235 -2.83 -2.21 -1.48
CA ASP A 235 -1.54 -2.35 -0.84
C ASP A 235 -0.50 -1.53 -1.57
N VAL A 236 0.25 -0.74 -0.80
CA VAL A 236 1.33 0.09 -1.30
C VAL A 236 2.61 -0.20 -0.56
N SER A 237 3.72 -0.16 -1.30
CA SER A 237 5.06 -0.06 -0.74
C SER A 237 5.78 1.10 -1.41
N PHE A 238 6.49 1.91 -0.62
CA PHE A 238 7.41 2.92 -1.12
C PHE A 238 8.77 2.71 -0.49
N LEU A 239 9.82 2.83 -1.30
CA LEU A 239 11.20 2.74 -0.84
C LEU A 239 12.03 3.88 -1.46
N ASP A 240 12.67 4.67 -0.60
CA ASP A 240 13.68 5.65 -1.01
C ASP A 240 15.07 4.99 -1.02
N TYR A 241 15.61 4.74 -2.22
CA TYR A 241 17.00 4.31 -2.35
C TYR A 241 17.93 5.50 -2.33
N GLN A 242 18.64 5.69 -1.21
CA GLN A 242 19.66 6.74 -1.07
C GLN A 242 20.90 6.58 -1.95
N THR A 243 21.07 5.45 -2.65
CA THR A 243 22.08 5.28 -3.73
C THR A 243 21.90 3.92 -4.42
N LEU A 244 21.73 3.90 -5.73
CA LEU A 244 22.09 2.71 -6.53
C LEU A 244 23.59 2.74 -6.86
N PRO A 245 24.30 1.60 -6.80
CA PRO A 245 25.73 1.55 -7.08
C PRO A 245 26.03 1.78 -8.56
N THR A 246 26.39 3.00 -8.98
CA THR A 246 27.01 3.38 -10.28
C THR A 246 26.38 2.85 -11.60
N VAL A 247 25.26 2.13 -11.54
CA VAL A 247 24.63 1.42 -12.65
C VAL A 247 23.13 1.64 -12.49
N ILE A 248 22.50 2.22 -13.51
CA ILE A 248 21.03 2.25 -13.63
C ILE A 248 20.59 0.80 -13.81
N GLN A 249 19.93 0.21 -12.81
CA GLN A 249 19.50 -1.18 -12.85
C GLN A 249 18.13 -1.34 -13.52
N SER A 250 17.23 -0.37 -13.35
CA SER A 250 15.88 -0.33 -13.91
C SER A 250 15.32 1.10 -13.77
N THR A 251 14.50 1.55 -14.73
CA THR A 251 13.62 2.72 -14.53
C THR A 251 12.40 2.65 -15.46
N THR A 252 11.24 3.03 -14.93
CA THR A 252 9.96 3.14 -15.63
C THR A 252 9.71 4.60 -16.01
N ARG A 253 9.19 4.82 -17.21
CA ARG A 253 8.88 6.16 -17.70
C ARG A 253 7.66 6.15 -18.61
N MET A 254 6.69 7.02 -18.34
CA MET A 254 5.65 7.34 -19.30
C MET A 254 6.27 8.17 -20.44
N ILE A 255 5.96 7.82 -21.68
CA ILE A 255 6.38 8.57 -22.87
C ILE A 255 5.10 9.05 -23.56
N GLU A 256 4.84 10.35 -23.51
CA GLU A 256 3.67 10.92 -24.20
C GLU A 256 3.93 11.10 -25.70
N ASN A 257 2.88 11.44 -26.44
CA ASN A 257 3.00 11.68 -27.87
C ASN A 257 3.97 12.84 -28.15
N SER A 258 4.96 12.58 -29.01
CA SER A 258 6.07 13.48 -29.35
C SER A 258 7.17 13.60 -28.28
N ASP A 259 7.10 12.84 -27.19
CA ASP A 259 8.20 12.74 -26.24
C ASP A 259 9.30 11.82 -26.74
N VAL A 260 10.53 12.12 -26.31
CA VAL A 260 11.70 11.27 -26.52
C VAL A 260 12.36 11.07 -25.18
N TRP A 261 12.60 9.81 -24.82
CA TRP A 261 13.45 9.48 -23.69
C TRP A 261 14.88 9.23 -24.14
N ARG A 262 15.83 9.82 -23.40
CA ARG A 262 17.27 9.63 -23.62
C ARG A 262 17.91 9.19 -22.32
N VAL A 263 18.58 8.04 -22.37
CA VAL A 263 19.41 7.53 -21.27
C VAL A 263 20.85 7.98 -21.50
N ASP A 264 21.46 8.62 -20.50
CA ASP A 264 22.90 8.83 -20.48
C ASP A 264 23.58 7.62 -19.83
N LEU A 265 24.35 6.88 -20.63
CA LEU A 265 25.06 5.68 -20.20
C LEU A 265 26.41 6.00 -19.54
N GLY A 266 26.76 7.29 -19.44
CA GLY A 266 28.05 7.75 -18.92
C GLY A 266 29.22 7.44 -19.86
N ASN A 267 30.43 7.42 -19.29
CA ASN A 267 31.65 7.14 -20.05
C ASN A 267 31.79 5.63 -20.28
N LEU A 268 31.54 5.18 -21.51
CA LEU A 268 31.73 3.79 -21.92
C LEU A 268 33.14 3.57 -22.49
N GLY A 269 33.80 2.52 -22.02
CA GLY A 269 35.05 2.00 -22.56
C GLY A 269 34.84 1.22 -23.85
N GLN A 270 35.92 1.04 -24.62
CA GLN A 270 35.90 0.34 -25.92
C GLN A 270 35.52 -1.15 -25.83
N SER A 271 35.39 -1.72 -24.62
CA SER A 271 35.07 -3.13 -24.38
C SER A 271 33.86 -3.32 -23.46
N ASP A 272 33.13 -2.25 -23.18
CA ASP A 272 31.92 -2.33 -22.36
C ASP A 272 30.78 -2.94 -23.21
N ILE A 273 30.06 -3.90 -22.61
CA ILE A 273 28.88 -4.51 -23.22
C ILE A 273 27.66 -3.86 -22.61
N LEU A 274 26.83 -3.26 -23.45
CA LEU A 274 25.52 -2.74 -23.07
C LEU A 274 24.47 -3.83 -23.28
N SER A 275 23.62 -4.02 -22.27
CA SER A 275 22.41 -4.82 -22.39
C SER A 275 21.26 -3.99 -21.85
N PHE A 276 20.15 -3.96 -22.57
CA PHE A 276 18.92 -3.32 -22.13
C PHE A 276 17.74 -4.24 -22.44
N THR A 277 16.68 -4.11 -21.65
CA THR A 277 15.39 -4.73 -21.91
C THR A 277 14.35 -3.63 -21.83
N LEU A 278 13.47 -3.57 -22.84
CA LEU A 278 12.34 -2.66 -22.87
C LEU A 278 11.08 -3.49 -22.66
N SER A 279 10.30 -3.12 -21.66
CA SER A 279 8.92 -3.59 -21.50
C SER A 279 8.00 -2.39 -21.74
N ILE A 280 6.91 -2.60 -22.47
CA ILE A 280 5.89 -1.59 -22.70
C ILE A 280 4.59 -2.15 -22.12
N THR A 281 4.11 -1.53 -21.05
CA THR A 281 2.80 -1.78 -20.46
C THR A 281 1.80 -0.83 -21.11
N ASN A 282 1.30 -1.21 -22.28
CA ASN A 282 0.09 -0.70 -22.92
C ASN A 282 -0.34 -1.71 -23.98
N GLU A 283 -1.62 -2.06 -24.03
CA GLU A 283 -2.15 -3.20 -24.77
C GLU A 283 -1.67 -3.35 -26.23
N ILE A 284 -1.42 -4.62 -26.62
CA ILE A 284 -1.24 -5.23 -27.95
C ILE A 284 -0.40 -4.43 -28.97
N LEU A 285 0.88 -4.80 -29.04
CA LEU A 285 1.77 -4.76 -30.22
C LEU A 285 1.67 -3.47 -31.06
N ALA A 286 2.29 -2.40 -30.58
CA ALA A 286 2.93 -1.48 -31.51
C ALA A 286 4.16 -2.20 -32.09
N ASP A 287 4.15 -2.50 -33.39
CA ASP A 287 5.32 -2.92 -34.14
C ASP A 287 6.47 -1.94 -33.85
N ILE A 288 7.49 -2.40 -33.14
CA ILE A 288 8.76 -1.69 -33.00
C ILE A 288 9.60 -2.11 -34.21
N ASP A 289 9.65 -1.24 -35.23
CA ASP A 289 10.77 -1.27 -36.18
C ASP A 289 12.03 -0.76 -35.45
N VAL A 290 12.96 -1.68 -35.18
CA VAL A 290 14.31 -1.40 -34.67
C VAL A 290 15.25 -1.01 -35.82
#